data_AF-A0A374P063-F1
#
_entry.id   AF-A0A374P063-F1
#
_cell.length_a   1.000
_cell.length_b   1.000
_cell.length_c   1.000
_cell.angle_alpha   90.00
_cell.angle_beta   90.00
_cell.angle_gamma   90.00
#
_symmetry.space_group_name_H-M   'P 1'
#
loop_
_entity.id
_entity.type
_entity.pdbx_description
1 polymer ?
#
loop_
_entity_poly.entity_id
_entity_poly.type
_entity_poly.pdbx_seq_one_letter_code
_entity_poly.pdbx_strand_id
1 'polypeptide(L)'
;MLRKLRRAAAAVLACGLLTAALPGASGTALAAVKNETRTPITSVSIKVRSDVKADYDLDAATVYVTTDSNLYTIGAYTWVSGNKEYWEPGDVPKVQIEIHARSGCYFEKTTGAGKFQISGATYGSVKRQNNNETLLLTVKLTPASGTLDITNSAEWVGYPLGKGTWEEVPYAGAYELKLYRDGQMIQGVAKVNATTYDFYPFMTQAGRYQFRVRAIPKDTEEQGYITSGDWVYSDEQDIDDDQTYSLGAGRQNANLTPANIGWVKNSDGWWYRNADGSYPANTWQNIGGLWYLFDYDGYILTGWQMKNGKYYYLDSNGAMQTGWFQDNRKWYYLAADGSMQTGWMTLGGNTYYFDSDGSMHTGWLLDNGKWYYFAPDTGMMVRGTSVGGYYLNSDGVWVH
;
A
#
# COMPACT_ATOMS: atom_id res chain seq x y z
N MET A 1 20.21 -54.55 23.18
CA MET A 1 19.94 -55.76 22.34
C MET A 1 20.12 -55.41 20.88
N LEU A 2 20.63 -56.39 20.12
CA LEU A 2 21.03 -56.45 18.71
C LEU A 2 20.22 -55.56 17.73
N ARG A 3 20.69 -55.09 16.56
CA ARG A 3 21.99 -55.06 15.84
C ARG A 3 21.71 -54.20 14.57
N LYS A 4 22.53 -53.17 14.27
CA LYS A 4 23.44 -53.06 13.09
C LYS A 4 22.77 -52.64 11.76
N LEU A 5 23.36 -51.86 10.85
CA LEU A 5 24.67 -51.20 10.73
C LEU A 5 24.65 -50.14 9.60
N ARG A 6 25.29 -49.00 9.90
CA ARG A 6 26.09 -48.03 9.10
C ARG A 6 26.23 -48.27 7.58
N ARG A 7 25.91 -47.29 6.72
CA ARG A 7 26.71 -46.10 6.27
C ARG A 7 27.93 -46.42 5.36
N ALA A 8 27.79 -45.98 4.11
CA ALA A 8 28.61 -45.01 3.36
C ALA A 8 29.79 -45.45 2.47
N ALA A 9 29.81 -44.78 1.30
CA ALA A 9 30.93 -44.38 0.42
C ALA A 9 31.67 -45.51 -0.33
N ALA A 10 32.26 -45.32 -1.51
CA ALA A 10 32.22 -44.35 -2.61
C ALA A 10 33.15 -44.94 -3.71
N ALA A 11 32.81 -44.65 -4.98
CA ALA A 11 33.67 -44.54 -6.18
C ALA A 11 34.77 -45.57 -6.53
N VAL A 12 34.82 -45.92 -7.83
CA VAL A 12 35.96 -46.06 -8.78
C VAL A 12 35.54 -47.06 -9.87
N LEU A 13 35.22 -46.62 -11.10
CA LEU A 13 36.08 -46.40 -12.28
C LEU A 13 36.76 -47.66 -12.88
N ALA A 14 36.16 -48.08 -14.01
CA ALA A 14 36.77 -48.50 -15.29
C ALA A 14 37.56 -49.81 -15.49
N CYS A 15 37.27 -50.37 -16.68
CA CYS A 15 38.13 -51.05 -17.65
C CYS A 15 38.30 -52.58 -17.64
N GLY A 16 38.14 -53.15 -18.85
CA GLY A 16 38.82 -54.36 -19.34
C GLY A 16 37.94 -55.61 -19.44
N LEU A 17 37.27 -55.90 -20.55
CA LEU A 17 37.72 -56.60 -21.78
C LEU A 17 37.37 -58.10 -21.81
N LEU A 18 36.66 -58.46 -22.90
CA LEU A 18 36.55 -59.74 -23.63
C LEU A 18 36.16 -61.04 -22.88
N THR A 19 35.09 -61.68 -23.36
CA THR A 19 35.20 -62.80 -24.33
C THR A 19 33.80 -63.23 -24.82
N ALA A 20 33.72 -63.61 -26.10
CA ALA A 20 32.52 -64.03 -26.81
C ALA A 20 32.35 -65.55 -26.78
N ALA A 21 31.09 -66.04 -26.75
CA ALA A 21 30.62 -67.24 -27.45
C ALA A 21 29.10 -67.44 -27.30
N LEU A 22 28.39 -67.46 -28.44
CA LEU A 22 27.07 -68.09 -28.68
C LEU A 22 27.25 -69.61 -28.92
N PRO A 23 26.23 -70.49 -29.14
CA PRO A 23 24.75 -70.31 -29.22
C PRO A 23 23.91 -71.39 -28.47
N GLY A 24 22.58 -71.20 -28.39
CA GLY A 24 21.64 -72.28 -28.04
C GLY A 24 20.17 -71.85 -28.00
N ALA A 25 19.45 -72.06 -29.11
CA ALA A 25 18.01 -71.91 -29.30
C ALA A 25 17.20 -72.63 -28.20
N SER A 26 16.02 -72.20 -27.77
CA SER A 26 14.75 -72.00 -28.51
C SER A 26 13.77 -71.33 -27.52
N GLY A 27 12.99 -70.30 -27.84
CA GLY A 27 12.17 -70.15 -29.03
C GLY A 27 10.68 -70.36 -28.73
N THR A 28 10.13 -69.70 -27.71
CA THR A 28 8.70 -69.35 -27.63
C THR A 28 8.60 -67.86 -27.39
N ALA A 29 8.44 -67.10 -28.47
CA ALA A 29 8.16 -65.68 -28.39
C ALA A 29 6.73 -65.49 -27.86
N LEU A 30 6.60 -65.03 -26.61
CA LEU A 30 5.47 -64.20 -26.22
C LEU A 30 5.41 -63.05 -27.22
N ALA A 31 4.31 -62.94 -27.96
CA ALA A 31 4.05 -61.76 -28.76
C ALA A 31 4.07 -60.55 -27.80
N ALA A 32 5.14 -59.76 -27.89
CA ALA A 32 5.22 -58.47 -27.23
C ALA A 32 4.08 -57.64 -27.79
N VAL A 33 3.09 -57.33 -26.94
CA VAL A 33 2.13 -56.26 -27.20
C VAL A 33 2.99 -55.04 -27.56
N LYS A 34 2.86 -54.55 -28.81
CA LYS A 34 3.44 -53.27 -29.20
C LYS A 34 2.83 -52.24 -28.25
N ASN A 35 3.59 -51.84 -27.24
CA ASN A 35 3.32 -50.60 -26.53
C ASN A 35 3.42 -49.50 -27.58
N GLU A 36 2.28 -49.07 -28.11
CA GLU A 36 2.22 -47.90 -28.98
C GLU A 36 2.89 -46.76 -28.22
N THR A 37 4.04 -46.33 -28.73
CA THR A 37 4.89 -45.36 -28.06
C THR A 37 4.24 -44.01 -28.26
N ARG A 38 3.35 -43.64 -27.33
CA ARG A 38 2.64 -42.36 -27.38
C ARG A 38 3.64 -41.21 -27.37
N THR A 39 3.36 -40.16 -28.13
CA THR A 39 4.21 -38.98 -28.22
C THR A 39 3.96 -38.04 -27.03
N PRO A 40 4.96 -37.77 -26.18
CA PRO A 40 4.79 -36.86 -25.05
C PRO A 40 4.81 -35.39 -25.51
N ILE A 41 3.83 -34.62 -25.07
CA ILE A 41 3.75 -33.17 -25.18
C ILE A 41 4.28 -32.60 -23.86
N THR A 42 5.42 -31.91 -23.92
CA THR A 42 6.10 -31.39 -22.72
C THR A 42 5.95 -29.88 -22.54
N SER A 43 5.41 -29.18 -23.55
CA SER A 43 5.10 -27.75 -23.52
C SER A 43 3.93 -27.42 -24.45
N VAL A 44 3.26 -26.31 -24.17
CA VAL A 44 2.11 -25.80 -24.93
C VAL A 44 2.40 -24.37 -25.37
N SER A 45 2.03 -24.05 -26.60
CA SER A 45 2.17 -22.72 -27.20
C SER A 45 0.83 -22.32 -27.81
N ILE A 46 0.27 -21.21 -27.32
CA ILE A 46 -1.02 -20.69 -27.76
C ILE A 46 -0.97 -19.16 -27.91
N LYS A 47 -1.82 -18.65 -28.79
CA LYS A 47 -2.12 -17.22 -28.90
C LYS A 47 -3.56 -17.03 -28.44
N VAL A 48 -3.77 -16.10 -27.51
CA VAL A 48 -5.06 -15.76 -26.94
C VAL A 48 -5.36 -14.31 -27.32
N ARG A 49 -6.58 -14.05 -27.78
CA ARG A 49 -7.12 -12.71 -28.02
C ARG A 49 -8.50 -12.63 -27.39
N SER A 50 -8.84 -11.46 -26.89
CA SER A 50 -10.16 -11.17 -26.34
C SER A 50 -10.52 -9.71 -26.57
N ASP A 51 -11.81 -9.43 -26.67
CA ASP A 51 -12.38 -8.10 -26.82
C ASP A 51 -13.12 -7.63 -25.56
N VAL A 52 -12.67 -8.10 -24.38
CA VAL A 52 -13.30 -7.76 -23.10
C VAL A 52 -13.27 -6.25 -22.86
N LYS A 53 -14.46 -5.71 -22.63
CA LYS A 53 -14.71 -4.31 -22.34
C LYS A 53 -15.53 -4.21 -21.05
N ALA A 54 -15.28 -3.17 -20.29
CA ALA A 54 -16.08 -2.76 -19.15
C ALA A 54 -17.51 -2.40 -19.58
N ASP A 55 -18.45 -2.54 -18.65
CA ASP A 55 -19.88 -2.22 -18.80
C ASP A 55 -20.64 -3.11 -19.80
N TYR A 56 -20.00 -4.17 -20.29
CA TYR A 56 -20.65 -5.24 -21.04
C TYR A 56 -20.84 -6.47 -20.15
N ASP A 57 -21.92 -7.21 -20.42
CA ASP A 57 -22.18 -8.52 -19.83
C ASP A 57 -20.98 -9.44 -20.02
N LEU A 58 -20.74 -10.34 -19.04
CA LEU A 58 -19.57 -11.21 -19.05
C LEU A 58 -19.42 -12.03 -20.35
N ASP A 59 -20.53 -12.49 -20.90
CA ASP A 59 -20.61 -13.39 -22.06
C ASP A 59 -20.74 -12.65 -23.40
N ALA A 60 -20.85 -11.32 -23.38
CA ALA A 60 -20.78 -10.51 -24.60
C ALA A 60 -19.36 -10.54 -25.23
N ALA A 61 -18.33 -10.75 -24.41
CA ALA A 61 -16.95 -10.83 -24.86
C ALA A 61 -16.61 -12.23 -25.43
N THR A 62 -15.86 -12.25 -26.52
CA THR A 62 -15.40 -13.49 -27.16
C THR A 62 -13.90 -13.70 -26.94
N VAL A 63 -13.53 -14.96 -26.70
CA VAL A 63 -12.13 -15.36 -26.55
C VAL A 63 -11.73 -16.24 -27.72
N TYR A 64 -10.70 -15.82 -28.44
CA TYR A 64 -10.15 -16.55 -29.56
C TYR A 64 -8.80 -17.14 -29.16
N VAL A 65 -8.70 -18.47 -29.23
CA VAL A 65 -7.48 -19.19 -28.86
C VAL A 65 -7.02 -20.03 -30.05
N THR A 66 -5.77 -19.85 -30.46
CA THR A 66 -5.18 -20.60 -31.58
C THR A 66 -3.87 -21.25 -31.17
N THR A 67 -3.52 -22.34 -31.86
CA THR A 67 -2.22 -22.99 -31.76
C THR A 67 -1.72 -23.37 -33.15
N ASP A 68 -0.41 -23.30 -33.34
CA ASP A 68 0.27 -23.76 -34.55
C ASP A 68 0.79 -25.21 -34.37
N SER A 69 0.47 -25.85 -33.24
CA SER A 69 0.92 -27.22 -32.91
C SER A 69 0.16 -28.30 -33.66
N ASN A 70 0.90 -29.29 -34.17
CA ASN A 70 0.32 -30.50 -34.75
C ASN A 70 0.04 -31.60 -33.71
N LEU A 71 0.35 -31.38 -32.43
CA LEU A 71 0.25 -32.41 -31.37
C LEU A 71 -1.04 -32.31 -30.54
N TYR A 72 -1.73 -31.17 -30.58
CA TYR A 72 -2.96 -30.94 -29.82
C TYR A 72 -3.89 -29.99 -30.59
N THR A 73 -5.12 -29.87 -30.11
CA THR A 73 -6.13 -28.93 -30.60
C THR A 73 -6.69 -28.12 -29.44
N ILE A 74 -7.25 -26.96 -29.77
CA ILE A 74 -7.95 -26.10 -28.81
C ILE A 74 -9.43 -26.51 -28.79
N GLY A 75 -9.97 -26.71 -27.60
CA GLY A 75 -11.37 -27.02 -27.34
C GLY A 75 -12.17 -25.78 -26.93
N ALA A 76 -13.23 -26.00 -26.15
CA ALA A 76 -14.07 -24.93 -25.63
C ALA A 76 -13.33 -24.10 -24.56
N TYR A 77 -13.88 -22.93 -24.24
CA TYR A 77 -13.46 -22.17 -23.07
C TYR A 77 -14.66 -21.84 -22.18
N THR A 78 -14.39 -21.59 -20.91
CA THR A 78 -15.38 -21.13 -19.92
C THR A 78 -14.82 -19.97 -19.11
N TRP A 79 -15.67 -18.99 -18.79
CA TRP A 79 -15.30 -17.88 -17.90
C TRP A 79 -15.14 -18.37 -16.46
N VAL A 80 -14.12 -17.85 -15.78
CA VAL A 80 -13.85 -18.09 -14.35
C VAL A 80 -14.07 -16.77 -13.60
N SER A 81 -15.33 -16.31 -13.59
CA SER A 81 -15.76 -15.00 -13.07
C SER A 81 -16.49 -15.06 -11.73
N GLY A 82 -16.83 -16.26 -11.22
CA GLY A 82 -17.62 -16.39 -9.99
C GLY A 82 -19.07 -15.93 -10.20
N ASN A 83 -19.54 -14.99 -9.38
CA ASN A 83 -20.90 -14.43 -9.43
C ASN A 83 -20.96 -13.02 -10.06
N LYS A 84 -19.94 -12.63 -10.83
CA LYS A 84 -19.93 -11.31 -11.48
C LYS A 84 -20.97 -11.28 -12.62
N GLU A 85 -21.58 -10.13 -12.89
CA GLU A 85 -22.60 -9.98 -13.97
C GLU A 85 -22.05 -9.20 -15.17
N TYR A 86 -21.17 -8.22 -14.94
CA TYR A 86 -20.52 -7.40 -15.96
C TYR A 86 -19.05 -7.14 -15.61
N TRP A 87 -18.22 -6.78 -16.59
CA TRP A 87 -16.83 -6.38 -16.35
C TRP A 87 -16.74 -4.91 -15.95
N GLU A 88 -15.85 -4.59 -15.02
CA GLU A 88 -15.53 -3.21 -14.60
C GLU A 88 -14.17 -2.80 -15.19
N PRO A 89 -13.91 -1.49 -15.39
CA PRO A 89 -12.63 -1.03 -15.91
C PRO A 89 -11.45 -1.54 -15.09
N GLY A 90 -10.48 -2.20 -15.75
CA GLY A 90 -9.28 -2.73 -15.10
C GLY A 90 -9.44 -4.10 -14.42
N ASP A 91 -10.63 -4.70 -14.42
CA ASP A 91 -10.79 -6.11 -14.05
C ASP A 91 -9.84 -7.00 -14.83
N VAL A 92 -9.40 -8.12 -14.24
CA VAL A 92 -8.55 -9.11 -14.92
C VAL A 92 -9.37 -10.38 -15.18
N PRO A 93 -9.95 -10.55 -16.38
CA PRO A 93 -10.76 -11.72 -16.70
C PRO A 93 -9.95 -12.99 -16.67
N LYS A 94 -10.58 -14.09 -16.26
CA LYS A 94 -9.97 -15.41 -16.24
C LYS A 94 -10.81 -16.35 -17.09
N VAL A 95 -10.14 -17.16 -17.89
CA VAL A 95 -10.80 -18.16 -18.75
C VAL A 95 -10.09 -19.49 -18.62
N GLN A 96 -10.87 -20.56 -18.53
CA GLN A 96 -10.39 -21.92 -18.59
C GLN A 96 -10.56 -22.44 -20.01
N ILE A 97 -9.46 -22.85 -20.63
CA ILE A 97 -9.40 -23.31 -22.02
C ILE A 97 -9.12 -24.81 -22.00
N GLU A 98 -9.92 -25.57 -22.74
CA GLU A 98 -9.66 -26.98 -22.99
C GLU A 98 -8.60 -27.15 -24.09
N ILE A 99 -7.63 -28.02 -23.86
CA ILE A 99 -6.62 -28.38 -24.85
C ILE A 99 -6.54 -29.89 -24.92
N HIS A 100 -6.79 -30.45 -26.09
CA HIS A 100 -6.88 -31.90 -26.29
C HIS A 100 -5.67 -32.40 -27.07
N ALA A 101 -4.98 -33.41 -26.54
CA ALA A 101 -3.94 -34.10 -27.26
C ALA A 101 -4.56 -34.80 -28.49
N ARG A 102 -3.87 -34.74 -29.64
CA ARG A 102 -4.28 -35.51 -30.80
C ARG A 102 -4.02 -37.00 -30.58
N SER A 103 -4.65 -37.85 -31.40
CA SER A 103 -4.46 -39.29 -31.35
C SER A 103 -2.98 -39.68 -31.32
N GLY A 104 -2.62 -40.60 -30.43
CA GLY A 104 -1.25 -41.03 -30.20
C GLY A 104 -0.39 -40.06 -29.37
N CYS A 105 -0.91 -38.91 -28.92
CA CYS A 105 -0.20 -37.94 -28.08
C CYS A 105 -0.72 -37.91 -26.63
N TYR A 106 0.05 -37.35 -25.69
CA TYR A 106 -0.39 -37.08 -24.31
C TYR A 106 0.44 -35.97 -23.65
N PHE A 107 -0.09 -35.31 -22.63
CA PHE A 107 0.59 -34.25 -21.89
C PHE A 107 1.47 -34.79 -20.76
N GLU A 108 2.79 -34.79 -20.98
CA GLU A 108 3.77 -35.25 -19.99
C GLU A 108 4.35 -34.08 -19.19
N LYS A 109 4.22 -34.12 -17.86
CA LYS A 109 4.83 -33.13 -16.93
C LYS A 109 4.59 -31.65 -17.31
N THR A 110 3.45 -31.34 -17.93
CA THR A 110 3.02 -30.00 -18.31
C THR A 110 2.38 -29.25 -17.13
N THR A 111 3.20 -28.92 -16.14
CA THR A 111 2.78 -28.19 -14.94
C THR A 111 3.62 -26.94 -14.72
N GLY A 112 2.98 -25.85 -14.30
CA GLY A 112 3.64 -24.58 -14.01
C GLY A 112 3.88 -23.72 -15.26
N ALA A 113 4.00 -22.41 -15.04
CA ALA A 113 4.03 -21.40 -16.10
C ALA A 113 5.12 -21.64 -17.15
N GLY A 114 6.30 -22.12 -16.76
CA GLY A 114 7.44 -22.35 -17.68
C GLY A 114 7.19 -23.41 -18.77
N LYS A 115 6.07 -24.14 -18.71
CA LYS A 115 5.66 -25.09 -19.76
C LYS A 115 4.70 -24.48 -20.79
N PHE A 116 4.29 -23.23 -20.59
CA PHE A 116 3.29 -22.56 -21.42
C PHE A 116 3.85 -21.28 -22.02
N GLN A 117 3.93 -21.24 -23.33
CA GLN A 117 4.24 -20.05 -24.11
C GLN A 117 2.90 -19.43 -24.54
N ILE A 118 2.45 -18.40 -23.82
CA ILE A 118 1.12 -17.80 -24.03
C ILE A 118 1.34 -16.37 -24.53
N SER A 119 0.83 -16.08 -25.72
CA SER A 119 0.78 -14.72 -26.26
C SER A 119 -0.60 -14.12 -26.04
N GLY A 120 -0.69 -12.87 -25.58
CA GLY A 120 -1.95 -12.14 -25.37
C GLY A 120 -2.72 -12.50 -24.09
N ALA A 121 -2.14 -13.33 -23.22
CA ALA A 121 -2.65 -13.63 -21.88
C ALA A 121 -1.50 -14.11 -20.98
N THR A 122 -1.74 -14.19 -19.67
CA THR A 122 -0.78 -14.73 -18.70
C THR A 122 -1.25 -16.05 -18.10
N TYR A 123 -0.30 -16.93 -17.75
CA TYR A 123 -0.61 -18.22 -17.15
C TYR A 123 -1.28 -18.04 -15.77
N GLY A 124 -2.37 -18.76 -15.54
CA GLY A 124 -3.02 -18.88 -14.23
C GLY A 124 -2.71 -20.23 -13.57
N SER A 125 -3.36 -21.28 -14.06
CA SER A 125 -3.21 -22.64 -13.53
C SER A 125 -3.49 -23.67 -14.62
N VAL A 126 -3.13 -24.94 -14.38
CA VAL A 126 -3.47 -26.02 -15.30
C VAL A 126 -3.85 -27.28 -14.54
N LYS A 127 -4.87 -27.98 -15.04
CA LYS A 127 -5.26 -29.31 -14.57
C LYS A 127 -5.20 -30.30 -15.72
N ARG A 128 -4.62 -31.48 -15.49
CA ARG A 128 -4.63 -32.62 -16.42
C ARG A 128 -5.82 -33.53 -16.12
N GLN A 129 -6.47 -34.02 -17.16
CA GLN A 129 -7.58 -34.97 -17.08
C GLN A 129 -7.47 -36.00 -18.21
N ASN A 130 -8.38 -36.99 -18.21
CA ASN A 130 -8.52 -38.00 -19.27
C ASN A 130 -7.21 -38.71 -19.57
N ASN A 131 -6.58 -39.31 -18.55
CA ASN A 131 -5.28 -39.99 -18.68
C ASN A 131 -4.18 -39.11 -19.32
N ASN A 132 -4.18 -37.82 -19.01
CA ASN A 132 -3.28 -36.80 -19.55
C ASN A 132 -3.52 -36.45 -21.02
N GLU A 133 -4.71 -36.69 -21.57
CA GLU A 133 -5.06 -36.28 -22.94
C GLU A 133 -5.76 -34.93 -23.00
N THR A 134 -6.16 -34.37 -21.86
CA THR A 134 -6.81 -33.05 -21.81
C THR A 134 -6.15 -32.18 -20.76
N LEU A 135 -5.85 -30.93 -21.12
CA LEU A 135 -5.53 -29.85 -20.20
C LEU A 135 -6.72 -28.91 -20.06
N LEU A 136 -7.04 -28.56 -18.83
CA LEU A 136 -7.85 -27.39 -18.49
C LEU A 136 -6.87 -26.30 -18.08
N LEU A 137 -6.53 -25.41 -19.00
CA LEU A 137 -5.59 -24.32 -18.79
C LEU A 137 -6.37 -23.05 -18.44
N THR A 138 -6.24 -22.56 -17.21
CA THR A 138 -6.74 -21.25 -16.83
C THR A 138 -5.70 -20.18 -17.16
N VAL A 139 -6.09 -19.18 -17.95
CA VAL A 139 -5.28 -18.00 -18.26
C VAL A 139 -5.95 -16.74 -17.70
N LYS A 140 -5.16 -15.71 -17.43
CA LYS A 140 -5.63 -14.35 -17.14
C LYS A 140 -5.48 -13.50 -18.39
N LEU A 141 -6.56 -12.91 -18.85
CA LEU A 141 -6.58 -12.06 -20.05
C LEU A 141 -6.00 -10.67 -19.73
N THR A 142 -5.80 -9.88 -20.78
CA THR A 142 -5.57 -8.43 -20.63
C THR A 142 -6.73 -7.83 -19.83
N PRO A 143 -6.46 -6.84 -18.96
CA PRO A 143 -7.52 -6.21 -18.19
C PRO A 143 -8.65 -5.64 -19.06
N ALA A 144 -9.87 -5.63 -18.53
CA ALA A 144 -11.05 -5.11 -19.21
C ALA A 144 -10.84 -3.63 -19.56
N SER A 145 -10.98 -3.33 -20.85
CA SER A 145 -10.80 -1.97 -21.36
C SER A 145 -12.05 -1.12 -21.13
N GLY A 146 -11.89 0.17 -20.81
CA GLY A 146 -13.01 1.03 -20.48
C GLY A 146 -12.66 2.51 -20.48
N THR A 147 -13.65 3.37 -20.26
CA THR A 147 -13.46 4.81 -20.04
C THR A 147 -13.87 5.11 -18.60
N LEU A 148 -13.06 5.88 -17.87
CA LEU A 148 -13.44 6.34 -16.54
C LEU A 148 -14.63 7.30 -16.63
N ASP A 149 -15.53 7.22 -15.67
CA ASP A 149 -16.68 8.11 -15.62
C ASP A 149 -16.28 9.58 -15.42
N ILE A 150 -17.25 10.45 -15.72
CA ILE A 150 -17.19 11.86 -15.37
C ILE A 150 -17.42 12.03 -13.86
N THR A 151 -16.75 12.99 -13.22
CA THR A 151 -17.09 13.34 -11.82
C THR A 151 -18.41 14.11 -11.79
N ASN A 152 -19.32 13.78 -10.88
CA ASN A 152 -20.65 14.41 -10.86
C ASN A 152 -20.62 15.85 -10.33
N SER A 153 -19.56 16.25 -9.63
CA SER A 153 -19.39 17.60 -9.11
C SER A 153 -17.92 18.02 -9.03
N ALA A 154 -17.68 19.30 -9.25
CA ALA A 154 -16.44 19.99 -8.95
C ALA A 154 -16.80 21.35 -8.34
N GLU A 155 -16.30 21.67 -7.15
CA GLU A 155 -16.79 22.80 -6.38
C GLU A 155 -15.65 23.48 -5.61
N TRP A 156 -15.84 24.76 -5.29
CA TRP A 156 -15.01 25.46 -4.32
C TRP A 156 -15.57 25.23 -2.91
N VAL A 157 -14.69 24.93 -1.94
CA VAL A 157 -15.09 24.66 -0.54
C VAL A 157 -15.52 25.93 0.20
N GLY A 158 -15.35 27.11 -0.40
CA GLY A 158 -15.65 28.41 0.20
C GLY A 158 -14.46 28.94 1.00
N TYR A 159 -14.13 28.33 2.15
CA TYR A 159 -12.95 28.69 2.96
C TYR A 159 -12.17 27.45 3.44
N PRO A 160 -10.82 27.43 3.38
CA PRO A 160 -9.94 28.46 2.82
C PRO A 160 -10.17 28.68 1.32
N LEU A 161 -9.97 29.93 0.87
CA LEU A 161 -10.10 30.31 -0.55
C LEU A 161 -9.17 29.44 -1.41
N GLY A 162 -9.52 29.23 -2.68
CA GLY A 162 -8.73 28.41 -3.59
C GLY A 162 -8.73 26.91 -3.30
N LYS A 163 -9.44 26.42 -2.28
CA LYS A 163 -9.61 24.98 -2.07
C LYS A 163 -10.73 24.43 -2.95
N GLY A 164 -10.36 23.61 -3.94
CA GLY A 164 -11.28 22.88 -4.79
C GLY A 164 -11.53 21.45 -4.29
N THR A 165 -12.72 20.91 -4.57
CA THR A 165 -13.10 19.51 -4.29
C THR A 165 -13.94 18.94 -5.42
N TRP A 166 -13.99 17.61 -5.54
CA TRP A 166 -14.80 16.90 -6.54
C TRP A 166 -15.22 15.53 -6.03
N GLU A 167 -16.28 14.96 -6.62
CA GLU A 167 -16.74 13.60 -6.28
C GLU A 167 -15.75 12.55 -6.79
N GLU A 168 -15.53 11.51 -5.98
CA GLU A 168 -14.69 10.39 -6.36
C GLU A 168 -15.28 9.63 -7.56
N VAL A 169 -14.48 9.40 -8.58
CA VAL A 169 -14.84 8.57 -9.73
C VAL A 169 -14.40 7.13 -9.45
N PRO A 170 -15.32 6.14 -9.51
CA PRO A 170 -14.96 4.74 -9.37
C PRO A 170 -13.83 4.33 -10.32
N TYR A 171 -12.91 3.51 -9.82
CA TYR A 171 -11.74 3.00 -10.55
C TYR A 171 -10.74 4.06 -11.04
N ALA A 172 -10.95 5.34 -10.72
CA ALA A 172 -9.98 6.38 -11.03
C ALA A 172 -8.69 6.13 -10.25
N GLY A 173 -7.56 6.13 -10.97
CA GLY A 173 -6.26 5.99 -10.34
C GLY A 173 -5.72 7.29 -9.76
N ALA A 174 -6.11 8.42 -10.37
CA ALA A 174 -5.79 9.78 -9.94
C ALA A 174 -6.68 10.78 -10.68
N TYR A 175 -6.40 12.07 -10.50
CA TYR A 175 -7.06 13.18 -11.19
C TYR A 175 -6.05 14.11 -11.86
N GLU A 176 -6.41 14.63 -13.02
CA GLU A 176 -5.73 15.75 -13.68
C GLU A 176 -6.54 17.03 -13.47
N LEU A 177 -5.87 18.13 -13.14
CA LEU A 177 -6.52 19.42 -12.87
C LEU A 177 -5.97 20.52 -13.78
N LYS A 178 -6.80 21.51 -14.10
CA LYS A 178 -6.39 22.76 -14.75
C LYS A 178 -7.10 23.95 -14.12
N LEU A 179 -6.35 24.96 -13.70
CA LEU A 179 -6.86 26.21 -13.13
C LEU A 179 -6.88 27.30 -14.21
N TYR A 180 -7.95 28.07 -14.19
CA TYR A 180 -8.19 29.19 -15.08
C TYR A 180 -8.39 30.46 -14.27
N ARG A 181 -7.96 31.58 -14.83
CA ARG A 181 -8.31 32.93 -14.39
C ARG A 181 -8.80 33.71 -15.59
N ASP A 182 -9.98 34.30 -15.49
CA ASP A 182 -10.64 35.08 -16.56
C ASP A 182 -10.68 34.31 -17.90
N GLY A 183 -10.95 33.00 -17.82
CA GLY A 183 -11.00 32.10 -18.97
C GLY A 183 -9.63 31.66 -19.54
N GLN A 184 -8.51 32.16 -19.01
CA GLN A 184 -7.16 31.73 -19.42
C GLN A 184 -6.61 30.67 -18.48
N MET A 185 -6.10 29.56 -19.04
CA MET A 185 -5.44 28.52 -18.24
C MET A 185 -4.13 29.05 -17.68
N ILE A 186 -3.99 29.05 -16.36
CA ILE A 186 -2.82 29.56 -15.64
C ILE A 186 -1.99 28.47 -14.96
N GLN A 187 -2.59 27.30 -14.69
CA GLN A 187 -1.89 26.19 -14.05
C GLN A 187 -2.47 24.84 -14.47
N GLY A 188 -1.58 23.87 -14.73
CA GLY A 188 -1.94 22.45 -14.93
C GLY A 188 -1.35 21.57 -13.83
N VAL A 189 -2.09 20.57 -13.39
CA VAL A 189 -1.69 19.58 -12.39
C VAL A 189 -1.91 18.20 -12.99
N ALA A 190 -0.81 17.53 -13.36
CA ALA A 190 -0.87 16.30 -14.14
C ALA A 190 -1.44 15.10 -13.37
N LYS A 191 -1.29 15.09 -12.03
CA LYS A 191 -1.71 13.96 -11.19
C LYS A 191 -1.97 14.38 -9.75
N VAL A 192 -3.15 14.06 -9.23
CA VAL A 192 -3.55 14.21 -7.82
C VAL A 192 -4.22 12.92 -7.36
N ASN A 193 -3.74 12.32 -6.26
CA ASN A 193 -4.33 11.11 -5.67
C ASN A 193 -5.21 11.50 -4.47
N ALA A 194 -6.16 12.40 -4.69
CA ALA A 194 -7.10 12.92 -3.70
C ALA A 194 -8.33 13.48 -4.43
N THR A 195 -9.38 13.82 -3.69
CA THR A 195 -10.61 14.48 -4.18
C THR A 195 -10.68 15.96 -3.80
N THR A 196 -9.53 16.53 -3.43
CA THR A 196 -9.37 17.96 -3.12
C THR A 196 -8.04 18.47 -3.64
N TYR A 197 -7.91 19.77 -3.86
CA TYR A 197 -6.65 20.44 -4.21
C TYR A 197 -6.65 21.90 -3.77
N ASP A 198 -5.50 22.38 -3.27
CA ASP A 198 -5.30 23.79 -2.92
C ASP A 198 -4.68 24.57 -4.10
N PHE A 199 -5.53 25.34 -4.77
CA PHE A 199 -5.16 26.24 -5.86
C PHE A 199 -4.75 27.63 -5.38
N TYR A 200 -4.97 27.98 -4.10
CA TYR A 200 -4.77 29.34 -3.59
C TYR A 200 -3.35 29.88 -3.84
N PRO A 201 -2.26 29.09 -3.75
CA PRO A 201 -0.91 29.58 -4.07
C PRO A 201 -0.73 30.10 -5.52
N PHE A 202 -1.63 29.74 -6.44
CA PHE A 202 -1.64 30.22 -7.82
C PHE A 202 -2.56 31.44 -8.01
N MET A 203 -3.36 31.80 -7.02
CA MET A 203 -4.32 32.90 -7.04
C MET A 203 -3.67 34.24 -6.67
N THR A 204 -2.65 34.65 -7.42
CA THR A 204 -1.79 35.80 -7.11
C THR A 204 -2.28 37.16 -7.64
N GLN A 205 -3.42 37.19 -8.35
CA GLN A 205 -4.02 38.42 -8.87
C GLN A 205 -5.52 38.32 -8.73
N ALA A 206 -6.20 39.45 -8.54
CA ALA A 206 -7.65 39.47 -8.55
C ALA A 206 -8.18 38.98 -9.89
N GLY A 207 -9.38 38.41 -9.87
CA GLY A 207 -10.05 37.93 -11.05
C GLY A 207 -10.94 36.73 -10.77
N ARG A 208 -11.51 36.20 -11.84
CA ARG A 208 -12.46 35.11 -11.75
C ARG A 208 -11.79 33.76 -11.99
N TYR A 209 -11.82 32.92 -10.98
CA TYR A 209 -11.16 31.61 -10.99
C TYR A 209 -12.14 30.47 -11.20
N GLN A 210 -11.72 29.49 -12.01
CA GLN A 210 -12.42 28.24 -12.22
C GLN A 210 -11.37 27.13 -12.38
N PHE A 211 -11.59 25.95 -11.82
CA PHE A 211 -10.78 24.79 -12.14
C PHE A 211 -11.61 23.78 -12.94
N ARG A 212 -10.92 22.90 -13.66
CA ARG A 212 -11.53 21.68 -14.17
C ARG A 212 -10.73 20.47 -13.74
N VAL A 213 -11.43 19.36 -13.59
CA VAL A 213 -10.90 18.07 -13.16
C VAL A 213 -11.36 16.96 -14.10
N ARG A 214 -10.53 15.95 -14.29
CA ARG A 214 -10.95 14.66 -14.88
C ARG A 214 -10.27 13.50 -14.18
N ALA A 215 -10.95 12.36 -14.13
CA ALA A 215 -10.37 11.10 -13.68
C ALA A 215 -9.36 10.58 -14.70
N ILE A 216 -8.22 10.08 -14.22
CA ILE A 216 -7.15 9.51 -15.06
C ILE A 216 -6.73 8.12 -14.56
N PRO A 217 -6.19 7.26 -15.44
CA PRO A 217 -5.61 5.98 -15.06
C PRO A 217 -4.47 6.13 -14.04
N LYS A 218 -4.21 5.10 -13.22
CA LYS A 218 -3.23 5.19 -12.13
C LYS A 218 -1.80 5.30 -12.63
N ASP A 219 -1.50 4.72 -13.79
CA ASP A 219 -0.17 4.65 -14.38
C ASP A 219 -0.22 4.48 -15.90
N THR A 220 0.95 4.48 -16.53
CA THR A 220 1.11 4.31 -17.98
C THR A 220 0.70 2.91 -18.46
N GLU A 221 0.73 1.90 -17.59
CA GLU A 221 0.30 0.55 -17.96
C GLU A 221 -1.23 0.53 -18.12
N GLU A 222 -1.97 1.11 -17.18
CA GLU A 222 -3.43 1.26 -17.27
C GLU A 222 -3.86 2.12 -18.46
N GLN A 223 -3.09 3.13 -18.85
CA GLN A 223 -3.39 3.93 -20.05
C GLN A 223 -3.49 3.10 -21.34
N GLY A 224 -2.93 1.88 -21.37
CA GLY A 224 -3.07 0.97 -22.50
C GLY A 224 -4.47 0.39 -22.68
N TYR A 225 -5.32 0.43 -21.63
CA TYR A 225 -6.66 -0.18 -21.67
C TYR A 225 -7.74 0.66 -20.98
N ILE A 226 -7.40 1.63 -20.12
CA ILE A 226 -8.33 2.58 -19.50
C ILE A 226 -8.14 3.96 -20.14
N THR A 227 -9.23 4.53 -20.65
CA THR A 227 -9.30 5.91 -21.15
C THR A 227 -9.68 6.85 -20.01
N SER A 228 -9.05 8.03 -19.94
CA SER A 228 -9.41 9.06 -18.96
C SER A 228 -10.86 9.53 -19.15
N GLY A 229 -11.48 9.98 -18.06
CA GLY A 229 -12.82 10.57 -18.11
C GLY A 229 -12.83 11.96 -18.75
N ASP A 230 -14.05 12.46 -18.95
CA ASP A 230 -14.27 13.81 -19.46
C ASP A 230 -13.98 14.89 -18.41
N TRP A 231 -13.76 16.12 -18.89
CA TRP A 231 -13.50 17.27 -18.03
C TRP A 231 -14.78 17.84 -17.42
N VAL A 232 -14.72 18.15 -16.14
CA VAL A 232 -15.78 18.84 -15.39
C VAL A 232 -15.23 20.14 -14.86
N TYR A 233 -15.96 21.23 -15.07
CA TYR A 233 -15.60 22.53 -14.53
C TYR A 233 -16.23 22.74 -13.17
N SER A 234 -15.51 23.44 -12.29
CA SER A 234 -16.08 23.97 -11.07
C SER A 234 -17.01 25.14 -11.35
N ASP A 235 -17.73 25.60 -10.33
CA ASP A 235 -18.27 26.95 -10.33
C ASP A 235 -17.13 28.00 -10.37
N GLU A 236 -17.51 29.26 -10.59
CA GLU A 236 -16.59 30.40 -10.58
C GLU A 236 -16.40 30.92 -9.14
N GLN A 237 -15.16 31.28 -8.78
CA GLN A 237 -14.82 31.97 -7.54
C GLN A 237 -14.13 33.29 -7.90
N ASP A 238 -14.74 34.41 -7.54
CA ASP A 238 -14.10 35.72 -7.65
C ASP A 238 -13.14 35.91 -6.46
N ILE A 239 -11.92 36.36 -6.75
CA ILE A 239 -10.90 36.73 -5.76
C ILE A 239 -10.61 38.22 -5.93
N ASP A 240 -10.78 38.99 -4.86
CA ASP A 240 -10.44 40.41 -4.81
C ASP A 240 -8.95 40.64 -4.51
N ASP A 241 -8.43 41.85 -4.76
CA ASP A 241 -7.00 42.17 -4.60
C ASP A 241 -6.48 41.89 -3.18
N ASP A 242 -7.29 42.13 -2.14
CA ASP A 242 -6.97 41.88 -0.73
C ASP A 242 -7.10 40.40 -0.32
N GLN A 243 -7.70 39.58 -1.18
CA GLN A 243 -7.84 38.13 -1.05
C GLN A 243 -6.84 37.36 -1.92
N THR A 244 -5.99 38.07 -2.67
CA THR A 244 -4.95 37.42 -3.46
C THR A 244 -3.90 36.78 -2.56
N TYR A 245 -3.35 35.67 -3.02
CA TYR A 245 -2.19 35.08 -2.39
C TYR A 245 -0.98 36.00 -2.57
N SER A 246 -0.58 36.68 -1.49
CA SER A 246 0.59 37.55 -1.45
C SER A 246 1.81 36.76 -0.97
N LEU A 247 2.79 36.61 -1.87
CA LEU A 247 4.11 36.14 -1.50
C LEU A 247 4.86 37.26 -0.78
N GLY A 248 5.31 37.03 0.46
CA GLY A 248 6.20 37.96 1.16
C GLY A 248 7.36 38.42 0.26
N ALA A 249 7.69 39.71 0.34
CA ALA A 249 8.58 40.40 -0.60
C ALA A 249 9.86 39.60 -0.90
N GLY A 250 10.03 39.15 -2.15
CA GLY A 250 11.25 38.50 -2.65
C GLY A 250 11.12 37.09 -3.26
N ARG A 251 9.91 36.53 -3.39
CA ARG A 251 9.72 35.17 -3.96
C ARG A 251 9.31 35.23 -5.44
N GLN A 252 10.06 34.59 -6.35
CA GLN A 252 9.66 34.37 -7.74
C GLN A 252 9.05 32.98 -7.93
N ASN A 253 7.90 32.94 -8.61
CA ASN A 253 7.00 31.78 -8.72
C ASN A 253 7.44 30.71 -9.75
N ALA A 254 8.73 30.58 -10.01
CA ALA A 254 9.19 29.81 -11.17
C ALA A 254 9.07 28.27 -11.01
N ASN A 255 8.78 27.73 -9.81
CA ASN A 255 8.89 26.29 -9.54
C ASN A 255 7.87 25.70 -8.53
N LEU A 256 6.66 26.25 -8.40
CA LEU A 256 5.61 25.55 -7.64
C LEU A 256 4.88 24.54 -8.54
N THR A 257 5.51 23.39 -8.74
CA THR A 257 4.87 22.25 -9.41
C THR A 257 4.31 21.26 -8.38
N PRO A 258 3.42 20.34 -8.79
CA PRO A 258 3.03 19.16 -8.00
C PRO A 258 4.20 18.25 -7.57
N ALA A 259 5.45 18.55 -7.98
CA ALA A 259 6.64 17.77 -7.62
C ALA A 259 7.25 18.15 -6.26
N ASN A 260 6.84 19.24 -5.62
CA ASN A 260 7.34 19.66 -4.30
C ASN A 260 6.41 19.22 -3.16
N ILE A 261 6.08 17.92 -3.11
CA ILE A 261 5.36 17.31 -1.99
C ILE A 261 6.37 17.05 -0.87
N GLY A 262 5.95 17.24 0.37
CA GLY A 262 6.78 16.92 1.53
C GLY A 262 7.28 18.14 2.27
N TRP A 263 8.38 17.94 3.00
CA TRP A 263 8.98 18.95 3.86
C TRP A 263 9.64 20.08 3.05
N VAL A 264 9.28 21.32 3.36
CA VAL A 264 9.85 22.53 2.77
C VAL A 264 10.38 23.42 3.89
N LYS A 265 11.61 23.92 3.75
CA LYS A 265 12.24 24.86 4.70
C LYS A 265 12.41 26.24 4.06
N ASN A 266 12.04 27.29 4.78
CA ASN A 266 12.33 28.68 4.41
C ASN A 266 12.99 29.44 5.58
N SER A 267 12.97 30.77 5.55
CA SER A 267 13.51 31.62 6.63
C SER A 267 12.76 31.50 7.95
N ASP A 268 11.48 31.15 7.89
CA ASP A 268 10.55 31.22 9.01
C ASP A 268 10.44 29.86 9.69
N GLY A 269 10.57 28.76 8.94
CA GLY A 269 10.60 27.42 9.50
C GLY A 269 10.45 26.30 8.48
N TRP A 270 10.15 25.11 9.01
CA TRP A 270 9.73 23.96 8.23
C TRP A 270 8.20 23.91 8.15
N TRP A 271 7.67 23.68 6.97
CA TRP A 271 6.26 23.39 6.73
C TRP A 271 6.13 22.14 5.85
N TYR A 272 4.93 21.59 5.75
CA TYR A 272 4.68 20.37 4.98
C TYR A 272 3.66 20.61 3.89
N ARG A 273 4.02 20.28 2.63
CA ARG A 273 3.09 20.32 1.51
C ARG A 273 2.52 18.94 1.25
N ASN A 274 1.20 18.83 1.35
CA ASN A 274 0.44 17.63 1.03
C ASN A 274 0.44 17.36 -0.48
N ALA A 275 0.08 16.13 -0.86
CA ALA A 275 -0.02 15.74 -2.26
C ALA A 275 -1.09 16.53 -3.03
N ASP A 276 -2.12 17.01 -2.33
CA ASP A 276 -3.16 17.91 -2.82
C ASP A 276 -2.73 19.38 -2.86
N GLY A 277 -1.45 19.67 -2.54
CA GLY A 277 -0.91 21.02 -2.50
C GLY A 277 -1.24 21.82 -1.25
N SER A 278 -2.18 21.35 -0.41
CA SER A 278 -2.53 21.98 0.87
C SER A 278 -1.39 21.83 1.88
N TYR A 279 -1.54 22.49 3.02
CA TYR A 279 -0.64 22.34 4.15
C TYR A 279 -1.43 22.38 5.47
N PRO A 280 -0.96 21.69 6.51
CA PRO A 280 -1.56 21.75 7.83
C PRO A 280 -1.32 23.13 8.45
N ALA A 281 -2.38 23.74 9.00
CA ALA A 281 -2.29 24.97 9.79
C ALA A 281 -3.12 24.84 11.07
N ASN A 282 -2.55 25.21 12.21
CA ASN A 282 -3.12 25.11 13.55
C ASN A 282 -3.64 23.70 13.90
N THR A 283 -3.01 22.66 13.35
CA THR A 283 -3.51 21.29 13.44
C THR A 283 -2.39 20.29 13.59
N TRP A 284 -2.74 19.11 14.09
CA TRP A 284 -1.90 17.93 14.07
C TRP A 284 -1.91 17.29 12.68
N GLN A 285 -0.77 16.76 12.24
CA GLN A 285 -0.71 15.89 11.07
C GLN A 285 0.24 14.72 11.29
N ASN A 286 -0.19 13.52 10.88
CA ASN A 286 0.68 12.35 10.81
C ASN A 286 1.39 12.31 9.46
N ILE A 287 2.73 12.38 9.48
CA ILE A 287 3.58 12.38 8.30
C ILE A 287 4.60 11.27 8.48
N GLY A 288 4.54 10.23 7.65
CA GLY A 288 5.49 9.11 7.72
C GLY A 288 5.42 8.32 9.03
N GLY A 289 4.26 8.27 9.70
CA GLY A 289 4.07 7.57 10.97
C GLY A 289 4.41 8.41 12.21
N LEU A 290 4.91 9.63 12.04
CA LEU A 290 5.21 10.57 13.12
C LEU A 290 4.17 11.69 13.14
N TRP A 291 3.79 12.15 14.34
CA TRP A 291 2.87 13.26 14.51
C TRP A 291 3.63 14.58 14.65
N TYR A 292 3.14 15.62 13.96
CA TYR A 292 3.66 16.98 14.00
C TYR A 292 2.51 17.94 14.31
N LEU A 293 2.80 19.01 15.06
CA LEU A 293 1.84 20.09 15.32
C LEU A 293 2.28 21.33 14.56
N PHE A 294 1.36 21.93 13.82
CA PHE A 294 1.62 23.13 13.02
C PHE A 294 0.97 24.35 13.66
N ASP A 295 1.66 25.49 13.61
CA ASP A 295 1.13 26.78 14.01
C ASP A 295 0.10 27.32 13.01
N TYR A 296 -0.46 28.51 13.28
CA TYR A 296 -1.49 29.12 12.42
C TYR A 296 -1.01 29.45 11.01
N ASP A 297 0.29 29.61 10.80
CA ASP A 297 0.90 29.94 9.51
C ASP A 297 1.40 28.68 8.77
N GLY A 298 1.26 27.51 9.40
CA GLY A 298 1.59 26.22 8.82
C GLY A 298 3.03 25.77 9.03
N TYR A 299 3.76 26.35 9.98
CA TYR A 299 5.10 25.92 10.36
C TYR A 299 5.05 24.94 11.54
N ILE A 300 5.96 23.96 11.56
CA ILE A 300 6.03 23.01 12.67
C ILE A 300 6.43 23.69 13.97
N LEU A 301 5.78 23.26 15.04
CA LEU A 301 6.13 23.62 16.40
C LEU A 301 7.14 22.61 16.97
N THR A 302 7.99 23.09 17.87
CA THR A 302 8.96 22.29 18.64
C THR A 302 8.80 22.56 20.14
N GLY A 303 9.35 21.69 20.98
CA GLY A 303 9.31 21.82 22.43
C GLY A 303 7.94 21.53 23.05
N TRP A 304 7.70 22.06 24.26
CA TRP A 304 6.43 21.91 24.97
C TRP A 304 5.30 22.73 24.32
N GLN A 305 4.17 22.08 24.04
CA GLN A 305 3.00 22.69 23.41
C GLN A 305 1.72 22.34 24.16
N MET A 306 0.85 23.32 24.36
CA MET A 306 -0.48 23.12 24.94
C MET A 306 -1.54 23.13 23.83
N LYS A 307 -2.28 22.02 23.68
CA LYS A 307 -3.38 21.89 22.71
C LYS A 307 -4.56 21.22 23.37
N ASN A 308 -5.74 21.83 23.27
CA ASN A 308 -7.00 21.29 23.82
C ASN A 308 -6.92 20.89 25.31
N GLY A 309 -6.21 21.69 26.12
CA GLY A 309 -6.05 21.45 27.56
C GLY A 309 -5.07 20.35 27.95
N LYS A 310 -4.33 19.78 26.98
CA LYS A 310 -3.28 18.78 27.20
C LYS A 310 -1.92 19.34 26.78
N TYR A 311 -0.87 18.88 27.46
CA TYR A 311 0.52 19.19 27.11
C TYR A 311 1.14 18.07 26.29
N TYR A 312 1.94 18.45 25.30
CA TYR A 312 2.67 17.58 24.39
C TYR A 312 4.11 18.07 24.26
N TYR A 313 5.03 17.18 23.91
CA TYR A 313 6.39 17.57 23.59
C TYR A 313 6.75 17.16 22.17
N LEU A 314 7.25 18.11 21.39
CA LEU A 314 7.72 17.93 20.01
C LEU A 314 9.25 18.04 20.04
N ASP A 315 9.97 17.09 19.45
CA ASP A 315 11.43 17.13 19.42
C ASP A 315 11.99 18.27 18.54
N SER A 316 13.32 18.34 18.42
CA SER A 316 13.99 19.38 17.60
C SER A 316 13.68 19.28 16.10
N ASN A 317 13.15 18.15 15.63
CA ASN A 317 12.66 17.95 14.27
C ASN A 317 11.13 18.12 14.18
N GLY A 318 10.46 18.48 15.29
CA GLY A 318 9.02 18.66 15.38
C GLY A 318 8.21 17.38 15.60
N ALA A 319 8.86 16.22 15.76
CA ALA A 319 8.15 14.96 15.94
C ALA A 319 7.68 14.80 17.39
N MET A 320 6.39 14.49 17.56
CA MET A 320 5.76 14.28 18.86
C MET A 320 6.37 13.08 19.58
N GLN A 321 6.78 13.32 20.83
CA GLN A 321 7.31 12.29 21.71
C GLN A 321 6.18 11.51 22.40
N THR A 322 6.45 10.24 22.71
CA THR A 322 5.60 9.37 23.52
C THR A 322 6.48 8.55 24.47
N GLY A 323 5.91 8.03 25.56
CA GLY A 323 6.61 7.26 26.56
C GLY A 323 7.46 8.12 27.51
N TRP A 324 8.52 7.51 28.05
CA TRP A 324 9.46 8.19 28.95
C TRP A 324 10.27 9.23 28.21
N PHE A 325 10.29 10.44 28.75
CA PHE A 325 10.93 11.58 28.15
C PHE A 325 11.71 12.36 29.22
N GLN A 326 12.92 12.84 28.91
CA GLN A 326 13.73 13.65 29.82
C GLN A 326 13.97 15.03 29.23
N ASP A 327 13.58 16.07 29.97
CA ASP A 327 13.85 17.47 29.65
C ASP A 327 14.39 18.19 30.88
N ASN A 328 15.43 19.01 30.70
CA ASN A 328 16.05 19.80 31.77
C ASN A 328 16.34 19.00 33.06
N ARG A 329 16.82 17.75 32.92
CA ARG A 329 17.11 16.80 34.02
C ARG A 329 15.88 16.32 34.82
N LYS A 330 14.67 16.60 34.34
CA LYS A 330 13.42 16.05 34.88
C LYS A 330 12.88 14.97 33.94
N TRP A 331 12.31 13.92 34.52
CA TRP A 331 11.63 12.87 33.77
C TRP A 331 10.14 13.18 33.64
N TYR A 332 9.55 12.82 32.52
CA TYR A 332 8.14 12.96 32.21
C TYR A 332 7.66 11.67 31.57
N TYR A 333 6.35 11.43 31.58
CA TYR A 333 5.73 10.38 30.79
C TYR A 333 4.65 10.95 29.89
N LEU A 334 4.80 10.72 28.59
CA LEU A 334 3.83 11.07 27.57
C LEU A 334 3.05 9.81 27.19
N ALA A 335 1.72 9.84 27.22
CA ALA A 335 0.90 8.70 26.85
C ALA A 335 1.03 8.36 25.35
N ALA A 336 0.40 7.26 24.92
CA ALA A 336 0.41 6.84 23.52
C ALA A 336 -0.20 7.89 22.57
N ASP A 337 -1.12 8.72 23.04
CA ASP A 337 -1.67 9.87 22.30
C ASP A 337 -0.76 11.11 22.36
N GLY A 338 0.41 11.02 23.00
CA GLY A 338 1.37 12.11 23.22
C GLY A 338 1.09 12.99 24.43
N SER A 339 -0.04 12.80 25.12
CA SER A 339 -0.41 13.68 26.22
C SER A 339 0.40 13.42 27.49
N MET A 340 0.94 14.50 28.07
CA MET A 340 1.70 14.47 29.31
C MET A 340 0.83 13.97 30.47
N GLN A 341 1.39 13.04 31.25
CA GLN A 341 0.73 12.48 32.43
C GLN A 341 1.08 13.28 33.69
N THR A 342 0.10 13.32 34.60
CA THR A 342 0.22 13.90 35.94
C THR A 342 -0.45 12.97 36.95
N GLY A 343 0.00 13.00 38.20
CA GLY A 343 -0.52 12.18 39.28
C GLY A 343 -0.02 10.73 39.27
N TRP A 344 -0.77 9.85 39.92
CA TRP A 344 -0.48 8.44 40.10
C TRP A 344 -0.53 7.65 38.78
N MET A 345 0.52 6.88 38.47
CA MET A 345 0.57 6.06 37.26
C MET A 345 1.27 4.71 37.51
N THR A 346 0.73 3.62 36.95
CA THR A 346 1.38 2.31 37.00
C THR A 346 1.87 1.89 35.62
N LEU A 347 3.16 1.63 35.49
CA LEU A 347 3.85 1.25 34.25
C LEU A 347 4.66 -0.02 34.48
N GLY A 348 4.38 -1.07 33.71
CA GLY A 348 5.15 -2.33 33.78
C GLY A 348 5.16 -2.99 35.18
N GLY A 349 4.10 -2.78 35.99
CA GLY A 349 3.99 -3.30 37.35
C GLY A 349 4.61 -2.41 38.44
N ASN A 350 5.22 -1.29 38.06
CA ASN A 350 5.79 -0.30 38.97
C ASN A 350 4.89 0.94 39.05
N THR A 351 4.75 1.52 40.24
CA THR A 351 3.96 2.73 40.45
C THR A 351 4.86 3.96 40.52
N TYR A 352 4.43 5.04 39.88
CA TYR A 352 5.10 6.34 39.78
C TYR A 352 4.12 7.44 40.16
N TYR A 353 4.64 8.62 40.49
CA TYR A 353 3.85 9.84 40.64
C TYR A 353 4.48 10.95 39.81
N PHE A 354 3.66 11.68 39.07
CA PHE A 354 4.07 12.84 38.30
C PHE A 354 3.46 14.10 38.93
N ASP A 355 4.27 15.11 39.21
CA ASP A 355 3.83 16.37 39.78
C ASP A 355 2.91 17.13 38.82
N SER A 356 2.31 18.23 39.30
CA SER A 356 1.40 19.06 38.48
C SER A 356 2.06 19.66 37.23
N ASP A 357 3.39 19.83 37.23
CA ASP A 357 4.17 20.25 36.07
C ASP A 357 4.55 19.07 35.14
N GLY A 358 4.08 17.86 35.45
CA GLY A 358 4.33 16.62 34.73
C GLY A 358 5.65 15.93 35.09
N SER A 359 6.48 16.53 35.94
CA SER A 359 7.77 15.94 36.27
C SER A 359 7.64 14.77 37.25
N MET A 360 8.43 13.72 37.04
CA MET A 360 8.42 12.51 37.85
C MET A 360 8.93 12.82 39.26
N HIS A 361 8.09 12.53 40.25
CA HIS A 361 8.40 12.76 41.65
C HIS A 361 9.42 11.74 42.17
N THR A 362 10.35 12.20 42.99
CA THR A 362 11.30 11.36 43.72
C THR A 362 11.36 11.79 45.18
N GLY A 363 11.69 10.85 46.07
CA GLY A 363 11.69 11.09 47.51
C GLY A 363 10.30 10.98 48.14
N TRP A 364 10.09 11.70 49.24
CA TRP A 364 8.88 11.64 50.06
C TRP A 364 7.75 12.50 49.47
N LEU A 365 6.60 11.86 49.19
CA LEU A 365 5.36 12.50 48.74
C LEU A 365 4.28 12.42 49.82
N LEU A 366 3.64 13.54 50.13
CA LEU A 366 2.41 13.59 50.92
C LEU A 366 1.22 13.76 49.98
N ASP A 367 0.39 12.72 49.85
CA ASP A 367 -0.83 12.75 49.04
C ASP A 367 -2.01 12.28 49.89
N ASN A 368 -3.08 13.09 49.94
CA ASN A 368 -4.30 12.80 50.71
C ASN A 368 -4.05 12.36 52.17
N GLY A 369 -3.11 13.01 52.86
CA GLY A 369 -2.77 12.74 54.26
C GLY A 369 -1.94 11.46 54.48
N LYS A 370 -1.46 10.82 53.41
CA LYS A 370 -0.62 9.62 53.46
C LYS A 370 0.76 9.93 52.86
N TRP A 371 1.80 9.39 53.49
CA TRP A 371 3.16 9.51 53.00
C TRP A 371 3.57 8.30 52.18
N TYR A 372 4.20 8.56 51.05
CA TYR A 372 4.76 7.60 50.11
C TYR A 372 6.21 7.96 49.84
N TYR A 373 7.02 6.99 49.41
CA TYR A 373 8.40 7.24 49.02
C TYR A 373 8.68 6.69 47.61
N PHE A 374 9.25 7.52 46.75
CA PHE A 374 9.67 7.18 45.40
C PHE A 374 11.19 7.13 45.32
N ALA A 375 11.75 6.03 44.81
CA ALA A 375 13.18 5.82 44.76
C ALA A 375 13.90 6.93 43.96
N PRO A 376 14.97 7.57 44.47
CA PRO A 376 15.64 8.68 43.80
C PRO A 376 16.13 8.39 42.38
N ASP A 377 16.62 7.18 42.14
CA ASP A 377 17.25 6.81 40.86
C ASP A 377 16.23 6.37 39.81
N THR A 378 15.09 5.81 40.22
CA THR A 378 14.14 5.16 39.31
C THR A 378 12.74 5.76 39.34
N GLY A 379 12.41 6.58 40.34
CA GLY A 379 11.07 7.12 40.56
C GLY A 379 10.01 6.07 40.91
N MET A 380 10.41 4.84 41.22
CA MET A 380 9.49 3.76 41.58
C MET A 380 9.02 3.89 43.03
N MET A 381 7.72 3.74 43.26
CA MET A 381 7.15 3.70 44.60
C MET A 381 7.71 2.52 45.39
N VAL A 382 8.26 2.79 46.56
CA VAL A 382 8.76 1.79 47.50
C VAL A 382 7.62 1.27 48.37
N ARG A 383 7.58 -0.04 48.58
CA ARG A 383 6.55 -0.72 49.40
C ARG A 383 7.13 -1.96 50.09
N GLY A 384 6.54 -2.33 51.22
CA GLY A 384 6.90 -3.53 51.99
C GLY A 384 8.31 -3.50 52.60
N THR A 385 8.89 -2.33 52.82
CA THR A 385 10.25 -2.17 53.36
C THR A 385 10.45 -0.83 54.07
N SER A 386 11.58 -0.65 54.74
CA SER A 386 11.92 0.57 55.47
C SER A 386 12.86 1.48 54.68
N VAL A 387 12.56 2.78 54.66
CA VAL A 387 13.41 3.84 54.08
C VAL A 387 13.77 4.82 55.18
N GLY A 388 15.06 4.97 55.50
CA GLY A 388 15.51 5.92 56.52
C GLY A 388 14.89 5.70 57.92
N GLY A 389 14.52 4.46 58.24
CA GLY A 389 13.86 4.11 59.51
C GLY A 389 12.32 4.12 59.47
N TYR A 390 11.71 4.56 58.37
CA TYR A 390 10.24 4.61 58.21
C TYR A 390 9.75 3.40 57.40
N TYR A 391 8.87 2.57 57.97
CA TYR A 391 8.33 1.39 57.31
C TYR A 391 7.15 1.74 56.39
N LEU A 392 7.24 1.34 55.12
CA LEU A 392 6.16 1.44 54.14
C LEU A 392 5.48 0.09 54.00
N ASN A 393 4.15 0.05 54.18
CA ASN A 393 3.37 -1.19 54.09
C ASN A 393 3.28 -1.73 52.64
N SER A 394 2.49 -2.78 52.41
CA SER A 394 2.30 -3.40 51.08
C SER A 394 1.72 -2.45 50.02
N ASP A 395 1.03 -1.39 50.47
CA ASP A 395 0.43 -0.37 49.60
C ASP A 395 1.36 0.84 49.40
N GLY A 396 2.57 0.81 49.97
CA GLY A 396 3.55 1.89 49.90
C GLY A 396 3.29 3.05 50.88
N VAL A 397 2.35 2.89 51.80
CA VAL A 397 1.98 3.92 52.78
C VAL A 397 2.87 3.80 54.01
N TRP A 398 3.46 4.92 54.45
CA TRP A 398 4.15 4.98 55.73
C TRP A 398 3.19 4.73 56.89
N VAL A 399 3.54 3.75 57.72
CA VAL A 399 2.84 3.43 58.96
C VAL A 399 3.78 3.64 60.14
N HIS A 400 3.23 4.20 61.23
CA HIS A 400 3.98 4.48 62.44
C HIS A 400 4.30 3.21 63.23
#